data_AF-A0A845Z9E0-F1
#
_entry.id   AF-A0A845Z9E0-F1
#
_cell.length_a   1.000
_cell.length_b   1.000
_cell.length_c   1.000
_cell.angle_alpha   90.00
_cell.angle_beta   90.00
_cell.angle_gamma   90.00
#
_symmetry.space_group_name_H-M   'P 1'
#
loop_
_entity.id
_entity.type
_entity.pdbx_description
1 polymer ?
#
loop_
_entity_poly.entity_id
_entity_poly.type
_entity_poly.pdbx_seq_one_letter_code
_entity_poly.pdbx_strand_id
1 'polypeptide(L)'
;KEQPLIPDNSVDVVISNCVLNLVRPQDKEKLFSEIYRVLKRGGRAVISDIVCDEDPTPDIINDPELWSGCIAGAFREDVFLKMFENAGFYGVEILKRQEKPWQVIDGIEFNSVTVRAFKGKEGECLERNQAVIYKGPWKKVVDDDGHTLYRGQRMAVCDKIFKIYTDENGPYHQDFLPVEPYTNIPLNSAQQFDCRRSKNRHPKETKGLDYRITSINDNTDCCSP
;
A
#
# COMPACT_ATOMS: atom_id res chain seq x y z
N LYS A 1 -25.73 -15.01 10.50
CA LYS A 1 -26.30 -14.07 9.51
C LYS A 1 -25.83 -14.53 8.13
N GLU A 2 -26.76 -15.00 7.31
CA GLU A 2 -26.50 -15.44 5.94
C GLU A 2 -26.59 -14.21 5.03
N GLN A 3 -25.48 -13.91 4.34
CA GLN A 3 -25.21 -12.78 3.43
C GLN A 3 -25.09 -11.36 4.03
N PRO A 4 -23.90 -10.72 3.94
CA PRO A 4 -23.71 -9.31 4.28
C PRO A 4 -24.41 -8.39 3.25
N LEU A 5 -24.87 -7.21 3.70
CA LEU A 5 -25.66 -6.25 2.90
C LEU A 5 -24.91 -5.70 1.67
N ILE A 6 -23.58 -5.60 1.75
CA ILE A 6 -22.75 -5.02 0.69
C ILE A 6 -22.03 -6.16 -0.04
N PRO A 7 -22.19 -6.30 -1.36
CA PRO A 7 -21.52 -7.34 -2.14
C PRO A 7 -20.00 -7.18 -2.15
N ASP A 8 -19.30 -8.29 -2.41
CA ASP A 8 -17.86 -8.31 -2.64
C ASP A 8 -17.50 -7.43 -3.85
N ASN A 9 -16.35 -6.76 -3.81
CA ASN A 9 -15.82 -5.98 -4.93
C ASN A 9 -16.84 -5.02 -5.58
N SER A 10 -17.65 -4.35 -4.77
CA SER A 10 -18.75 -3.51 -5.25
C SER A 10 -18.50 -2.02 -5.12
N VAL A 11 -17.58 -1.60 -4.23
CA VAL A 11 -17.32 -0.17 -3.97
C VAL A 11 -15.90 0.25 -4.35
N ASP A 12 -15.73 1.48 -4.80
CA ASP A 12 -14.42 2.03 -5.21
C ASP A 12 -13.66 2.62 -4.01
N VAL A 13 -14.37 3.23 -3.06
CA VAL A 13 -13.78 3.90 -1.89
C VAL A 13 -14.61 3.60 -0.64
N VAL A 14 -13.93 3.27 0.46
CA VAL A 14 -14.52 3.23 1.80
C VAL A 14 -13.95 4.39 2.60
N ILE A 15 -14.84 5.22 3.17
CA ILE A 15 -14.47 6.35 4.03
C ILE A 15 -15.10 6.15 5.39
N SER A 16 -14.36 6.42 6.46
CA SER A 16 -14.89 6.41 7.83
C SER A 16 -14.21 7.46 8.68
N ASN A 17 -14.94 8.01 9.64
CA ASN A 17 -14.47 9.04 10.55
C ASN A 17 -14.94 8.75 12.00
N CYS A 18 -13.98 8.47 12.90
CA CYS A 18 -14.16 8.33 14.35
C CYS A 18 -15.23 7.32 14.80
N VAL A 19 -15.37 6.18 14.12
CA VAL A 19 -16.36 5.15 14.52
C VAL A 19 -15.76 3.75 14.65
N LEU A 20 -14.52 3.50 14.22
CA LEU A 20 -13.96 2.14 14.29
C LEU A 20 -13.63 1.76 15.73
N ASN A 21 -13.28 2.75 16.57
CA ASN A 21 -12.99 2.53 17.99
C ASN A 21 -14.20 2.08 18.81
N LEU A 22 -15.42 2.20 18.28
CA LEU A 22 -16.64 1.71 18.94
C LEU A 22 -16.93 0.24 18.64
N VAL A 23 -16.14 -0.39 17.77
CA VAL A 23 -16.26 -1.82 17.45
C VAL A 23 -15.64 -2.64 18.57
N ARG A 24 -16.34 -3.71 18.96
CA ARG A 24 -15.89 -4.63 20.00
C ARG A 24 -14.51 -5.20 19.63
N PRO A 25 -13.58 -5.38 20.58
CA PRO A 25 -12.22 -5.82 20.28
C PRO A 25 -12.13 -7.07 19.39
N GLN A 26 -12.96 -8.07 19.67
CA GLN A 26 -13.05 -9.33 18.92
C GLN A 26 -13.56 -9.19 17.47
N ASP A 27 -14.25 -8.09 17.14
CA ASP A 27 -14.82 -7.84 15.82
C ASP A 27 -13.91 -6.94 14.96
N LYS A 28 -12.80 -6.43 15.53
CA LYS A 28 -11.86 -5.53 14.84
C LYS A 28 -11.23 -6.20 13.62
N GLU A 29 -10.73 -7.42 13.71
CA GLU A 29 -10.17 -8.13 12.53
C GLU A 29 -11.22 -8.30 11.42
N LYS A 30 -12.44 -8.67 11.82
CA LYS A 30 -13.56 -8.82 10.88
C LYS A 30 -13.91 -7.50 10.19
N LEU A 31 -13.91 -6.39 10.92
CA LEU A 31 -14.14 -5.05 10.36
C LEU A 31 -13.17 -4.74 9.21
N PHE A 32 -11.86 -4.91 9.40
CA PHE A 32 -10.88 -4.65 8.33
C PHE A 32 -11.02 -5.63 7.17
N SER A 33 -11.31 -6.91 7.46
CA SER A 33 -11.57 -7.91 6.42
C SER A 33 -12.81 -7.58 5.57
N GLU A 34 -13.85 -7.01 6.19
CA GLU A 34 -15.06 -6.60 5.47
C GLU A 34 -14.83 -5.34 4.64
N ILE A 35 -14.07 -4.37 5.15
CA ILE A 35 -13.63 -3.19 4.37
C ILE A 35 -12.84 -3.67 3.14
N TYR A 36 -11.92 -4.62 3.31
CA TYR A 36 -11.19 -5.21 2.18
C TYR A 36 -12.12 -5.95 1.20
N ARG A 37 -13.04 -6.78 1.71
CA ARG A 37 -13.95 -7.60 0.89
C ARG A 37 -14.79 -6.75 -0.07
N VAL A 38 -15.39 -5.66 0.44
CA VAL A 38 -16.31 -4.84 -0.35
C VAL A 38 -15.61 -3.99 -1.42
N LEU A 39 -14.34 -3.63 -1.21
CA LEU A 39 -13.58 -2.82 -2.16
C LEU A 39 -13.34 -3.58 -3.47
N LYS A 40 -13.46 -2.89 -4.60
CA LYS A 40 -12.98 -3.40 -5.90
C LYS A 40 -11.46 -3.51 -5.92
N ARG A 41 -10.94 -4.29 -6.86
CA ARG A 41 -9.50 -4.28 -7.18
C ARG A 41 -9.12 -2.89 -7.72
N GLY A 42 -8.12 -2.25 -7.11
CA GLY A 42 -7.77 -0.84 -7.34
C GLY A 42 -8.52 0.16 -6.44
N GLY A 43 -9.48 -0.32 -5.63
CA GLY A 43 -10.18 0.50 -4.65
C GLY A 43 -9.31 0.84 -3.43
N ARG A 44 -9.76 1.81 -2.63
CA ARG A 44 -9.02 2.27 -1.45
C ARG A 44 -9.90 2.54 -0.24
N ALA A 45 -9.35 2.34 0.94
CA ALA A 45 -9.91 2.80 2.21
C ALA A 45 -9.22 4.12 2.62
N VAL A 46 -9.99 5.07 3.13
CA VAL A 46 -9.49 6.31 3.74
C VAL A 46 -10.19 6.49 5.08
N ILE A 47 -9.48 6.21 6.17
CA ILE A 47 -10.06 6.10 7.51
C ILE A 47 -9.40 7.14 8.40
N SER A 48 -10.22 7.98 9.03
CA SER A 48 -9.77 8.90 10.08
C SER A 48 -10.27 8.41 11.43
N ASP A 49 -9.37 8.21 12.39
CA ASP A 49 -9.75 7.78 13.74
C ASP A 49 -8.76 8.30 14.79
N ILE A 50 -9.07 8.05 16.06
CA ILE A 50 -8.19 8.34 17.19
C ILE A 50 -7.30 7.11 17.43
N VAL A 51 -6.00 7.33 17.53
CA VAL A 51 -5.00 6.33 17.91
C VAL A 51 -4.27 6.78 19.17
N CYS A 52 -3.65 5.83 19.86
CA CYS A 52 -2.80 6.07 21.02
C CYS A 52 -1.34 5.67 20.74
N ASP A 53 -0.40 6.25 21.48
CA ASP A 53 1.02 5.92 21.44
C ASP A 53 1.35 4.65 22.24
N GLU A 54 0.58 4.37 23.29
CA GLU A 54 0.67 3.17 24.13
C GLU A 54 -0.68 2.45 24.24
N ASP A 55 -0.67 1.18 24.64
CA ASP A 55 -1.92 0.42 24.82
C ASP A 55 -2.74 1.00 26.00
N PRO A 56 -4.05 1.25 25.84
CA PRO A 56 -4.89 1.79 26.91
C PRO A 56 -4.88 0.89 28.16
N THR A 57 -4.86 1.49 29.34
CA THR A 57 -4.90 0.75 30.61
C THR A 57 -6.25 0.07 30.83
N PRO A 58 -6.34 -0.98 31.68
CA PRO A 58 -7.62 -1.59 32.02
C PRO A 58 -8.65 -0.60 32.56
N ASP A 59 -8.21 0.43 33.28
CA ASP A 59 -9.09 1.47 33.81
C ASP A 59 -9.70 2.30 32.67
N ILE A 60 -8.90 2.66 31.66
CA ILE A 60 -9.39 3.35 30.46
C ILE A 60 -10.34 2.45 29.64
N ILE A 61 -10.00 1.17 29.48
CA ILE A 61 -10.80 0.22 28.67
C ILE A 61 -12.18 -0.02 29.29
N ASN A 62 -12.26 -0.07 30.62
CA ASN A 62 -13.49 -0.39 31.35
C ASN A 62 -14.34 0.86 31.68
N ASP A 63 -13.88 2.07 31.34
CA ASP A 63 -14.62 3.32 31.54
C ASP A 63 -15.65 3.54 30.40
N PRO A 64 -16.97 3.55 30.70
CA PRO A 64 -18.01 3.75 29.69
C PRO A 64 -18.00 5.14 29.04
N GLU A 65 -17.58 6.19 29.75
CA GLU A 65 -17.51 7.55 29.21
C GLU A 65 -16.37 7.62 28.18
N LEU A 66 -15.20 7.07 28.50
CA LEU A 66 -14.06 6.98 27.59
C LEU A 66 -14.33 6.05 26.40
N TRP A 67 -15.15 5.01 26.57
CA TRP A 67 -15.64 4.21 25.46
C TRP A 67 -16.47 5.02 24.47
N SER A 68 -17.45 5.79 24.96
CA SER A 68 -18.29 6.64 24.11
C SER A 68 -17.49 7.75 23.40
N GLY A 69 -16.40 8.21 24.01
CA GLY A 69 -15.45 9.18 23.45
C GLY A 69 -14.44 8.62 22.44
N CYS A 70 -14.56 7.35 22.03
CA CYS A 70 -13.61 6.68 21.12
C CYS A 70 -12.17 6.55 21.66
N ILE A 71 -11.98 6.70 22.97
CA ILE A 71 -10.68 6.59 23.65
C ILE A 71 -10.41 5.14 24.02
N ALA A 72 -11.34 4.48 24.72
CA ALA A 72 -11.12 3.14 25.29
C ALA A 72 -10.89 2.06 24.22
N GLY A 73 -11.50 2.24 23.04
CA GLY A 73 -11.33 1.35 21.90
C GLY A 73 -10.25 1.79 20.92
N ALA A 74 -9.48 2.84 21.21
CA ALA A 74 -8.40 3.31 20.35
C ALA A 74 -7.37 2.21 20.10
N PHE A 75 -6.84 2.17 18.88
CA PHE A 75 -5.72 1.33 18.55
C PHE A 75 -4.42 2.07 18.86
N ARG A 76 -3.41 1.33 19.32
CA ARG A 76 -2.03 1.80 19.20
C ARG A 76 -1.70 2.05 17.74
N GLU A 77 -1.02 3.15 17.43
CA GLU A 77 -0.85 3.64 16.05
C GLU A 77 -0.24 2.60 15.09
N ASP A 78 0.80 1.89 15.53
CA ASP A 78 1.44 0.81 14.76
C ASP A 78 0.48 -0.37 14.51
N VAL A 79 -0.30 -0.75 15.53
CA VAL A 79 -1.32 -1.80 15.41
C VAL A 79 -2.41 -1.38 14.43
N PHE A 80 -2.82 -0.11 14.43
CA PHE A 80 -3.82 0.40 13.50
C PHE A 80 -3.38 0.23 12.04
N LEU A 81 -2.14 0.59 11.72
CA LEU A 81 -1.56 0.35 10.39
C LEU A 81 -1.47 -1.15 10.08
N LYS A 82 -1.05 -1.96 11.06
CA LYS A 82 -0.91 -3.41 10.91
C LYS A 82 -2.24 -4.11 10.59
N MET A 83 -3.37 -3.60 11.08
CA MET A 83 -4.69 -4.15 10.77
C MET A 83 -5.02 -4.05 9.28
N PHE A 84 -4.60 -2.97 8.59
CA PHE A 84 -4.73 -2.87 7.14
C PHE A 84 -3.84 -3.90 6.43
N GLU A 85 -2.57 -4.01 6.82
CA GLU A 85 -1.65 -4.99 6.23
C GLU A 85 -2.17 -6.43 6.38
N ASN A 86 -2.62 -6.80 7.60
CA ASN A 86 -3.14 -8.13 7.90
C ASN A 86 -4.40 -8.46 7.09
N ALA A 87 -5.24 -7.46 6.79
CA ALA A 87 -6.41 -7.63 5.93
C ALA A 87 -6.06 -7.77 4.43
N GLY A 88 -4.79 -7.54 4.05
CA GLY A 88 -4.29 -7.71 2.68
C GLY A 88 -4.11 -6.40 1.90
N PHE A 89 -4.28 -5.24 2.55
CA PHE A 89 -4.04 -3.95 1.91
C PHE A 89 -2.56 -3.75 1.56
N TYR A 90 -2.31 -2.80 0.66
CA TYR A 90 -0.98 -2.27 0.34
C TYR A 90 -1.02 -0.75 0.26
N GLY A 91 0.15 -0.11 0.21
CA GLY A 91 0.28 1.35 0.16
C GLY A 91 -0.40 1.99 1.36
N VAL A 92 -0.18 1.39 2.54
CA VAL A 92 -0.71 1.89 3.80
C VAL A 92 0.07 3.14 4.18
N GLU A 93 -0.62 4.28 4.22
CA GLU A 93 0.01 5.60 4.33
C GLU A 93 -0.76 6.47 5.33
N ILE A 94 -0.02 7.13 6.23
CA ILE A 94 -0.56 8.21 7.06
C ILE A 94 -0.64 9.48 6.21
N LEU A 95 -1.85 9.90 5.84
CA LEU A 95 -2.10 11.13 5.10
C LEU A 95 -2.07 12.37 5.99
N LYS A 96 -2.51 12.21 7.24
CA LYS A 96 -2.59 13.29 8.21
C LYS A 96 -2.44 12.71 9.61
N ARG A 97 -1.67 13.39 10.44
CA ARG A 97 -1.54 13.13 11.87
C ARG A 97 -1.45 14.47 12.58
N GLN A 98 -2.13 14.62 13.71
CA GLN A 98 -1.99 15.83 14.52
C GLN A 98 -0.57 15.92 15.11
N GLU A 99 -0.02 17.13 15.16
CA GLU A 99 1.32 17.38 15.73
C GLU A 99 1.32 17.32 17.25
N LYS A 100 0.19 17.61 17.87
CA LYS A 100 0.00 17.59 19.32
C LYS A 100 -1.13 16.62 19.67
N PRO A 101 -1.04 15.95 20.83
CA PRO A 101 -2.12 15.11 21.32
C PRO A 101 -3.40 15.92 21.43
N TRP A 102 -4.49 15.32 20.97
CA TRP A 102 -5.83 15.83 21.17
C TRP A 102 -6.23 15.72 22.64
N GLN A 103 -5.85 14.61 23.28
CA GLN A 103 -6.10 14.36 24.70
C GLN A 103 -4.96 13.53 25.30
N VAL A 104 -4.69 13.73 26.60
CA VAL A 104 -3.77 12.90 27.38
C VAL A 104 -4.53 12.36 28.58
N ILE A 105 -4.52 11.03 28.77
CA ILE A 105 -5.20 10.37 29.88
C ILE A 105 -4.23 9.36 30.46
N ASP A 106 -3.98 9.44 31.77
CA ASP A 106 -3.02 8.54 32.45
C ASP A 106 -1.63 8.52 31.79
N GLY A 107 -1.22 9.66 31.20
CA GLY A 107 0.04 9.79 30.47
C GLY A 107 0.01 9.31 29.01
N ILE A 108 -1.06 8.64 28.57
CA ILE A 108 -1.21 8.12 27.19
C ILE A 108 -1.69 9.24 26.27
N GLU A 109 -1.02 9.42 25.14
CA GLU A 109 -1.32 10.45 24.15
C GLU A 109 -2.28 9.95 23.06
N PHE A 110 -3.44 10.58 22.97
CA PHE A 110 -4.44 10.29 21.94
C PHE A 110 -4.36 11.30 20.80
N ASN A 111 -4.14 10.81 19.58
CA ASN A 111 -3.92 11.62 18.39
C ASN A 111 -4.93 11.24 17.30
N SER A 112 -5.44 12.23 16.55
CA SER A 112 -6.19 11.94 15.33
C SER A 112 -5.25 11.64 14.17
N VAL A 113 -5.50 10.54 13.48
CA VAL A 113 -4.76 10.08 12.30
C VAL A 113 -5.73 9.76 11.17
N THR A 114 -5.36 10.13 9.94
CA THR A 114 -6.01 9.69 8.70
C THR A 114 -5.07 8.74 7.96
N VAL A 115 -5.50 7.50 7.75
CA VAL A 115 -4.77 6.48 6.98
C VAL A 115 -5.47 6.21 5.66
N ARG A 116 -4.67 6.02 4.60
CA ARG A 116 -5.11 5.50 3.31
C ARG A 116 -4.47 4.13 3.05
N ALA A 117 -5.22 3.22 2.46
CA ALA A 117 -4.74 1.89 2.09
C ALA A 117 -5.46 1.38 0.84
N PHE A 118 -4.78 0.60 -0.01
CA PHE A 118 -5.28 0.15 -1.32
C PHE A 118 -5.47 -1.37 -1.39
N LYS A 119 -6.47 -1.80 -2.16
CA LYS A 119 -6.72 -3.20 -2.55
C LYS A 119 -6.28 -3.42 -3.98
N GLY A 120 -5.65 -4.56 -4.29
CA GLY A 120 -5.21 -4.79 -5.67
C GLY A 120 -4.19 -5.88 -5.92
N LYS A 121 -3.66 -6.49 -4.85
CA LYS A 121 -2.57 -7.48 -4.93
C LYS A 121 -3.02 -8.87 -5.38
N GLU A 122 -4.31 -9.07 -5.62
CA GLU A 122 -4.87 -10.35 -6.02
C GLU A 122 -4.54 -10.71 -7.46
N GLY A 123 -4.35 -12.01 -7.71
CA GLY A 123 -4.12 -12.56 -9.03
C GLY A 123 -2.67 -12.97 -9.29
N GLU A 124 -2.46 -13.51 -10.48
CA GLU A 124 -1.22 -14.18 -10.86
C GLU A 124 -0.05 -13.21 -11.09
N CYS A 125 1.15 -13.70 -10.83
CA CYS A 125 2.39 -13.01 -11.13
C CYS A 125 2.93 -13.53 -12.45
N LEU A 126 2.77 -12.76 -13.53
CA LEU A 126 3.19 -13.13 -14.88
C LEU A 126 4.44 -12.34 -15.31
N GLU A 127 5.37 -13.03 -15.97
CA GLU A 127 6.60 -12.46 -16.52
C GLU A 127 6.33 -11.82 -17.87
N ARG A 128 6.59 -10.52 -17.95
CA ARG A 128 6.43 -9.71 -19.18
C ARG A 128 7.68 -8.92 -19.54
N ASN A 129 8.83 -9.26 -18.95
CA ASN A 129 10.10 -8.54 -19.08
C ASN A 129 10.04 -7.07 -18.65
N GLN A 130 9.07 -6.74 -17.80
CA GLN A 130 8.92 -5.40 -17.24
C GLN A 130 9.88 -5.18 -16.07
N ALA A 131 10.22 -3.90 -15.85
CA ALA A 131 10.99 -3.46 -14.72
C ALA A 131 10.54 -2.09 -14.23
N VAL A 132 10.88 -1.75 -13.00
CA VAL A 132 10.75 -0.40 -12.45
C VAL A 132 12.11 0.08 -11.93
N ILE A 133 12.30 1.39 -11.87
CA ILE A 133 13.44 2.02 -11.20
C ILE A 133 12.91 2.85 -10.05
N TYR A 134 13.31 2.50 -8.82
CA TYR A 134 13.03 3.32 -7.65
C TYR A 134 13.86 4.62 -7.69
N LYS A 135 13.20 5.77 -7.55
CA LYS A 135 13.83 7.10 -7.63
C LYS A 135 14.66 7.45 -6.40
N GLY A 136 14.22 7.07 -5.20
CA GLY A 136 14.81 7.51 -3.93
C GLY A 136 13.77 8.21 -3.04
N PRO A 137 14.20 8.82 -1.91
CA PRO A 137 15.58 9.17 -1.55
C PRO A 137 16.35 8.06 -0.83
N TRP A 138 15.72 7.00 -0.35
CA TRP A 138 16.42 5.96 0.41
C TRP A 138 17.32 5.10 -0.48
N LYS A 139 18.31 4.41 0.11
CA LYS A 139 19.19 3.51 -0.65
C LYS A 139 18.42 2.34 -1.26
N LYS A 140 17.45 1.84 -0.51
CA LYS A 140 16.50 0.80 -0.89
C LYS A 140 15.22 0.94 -0.07
N VAL A 141 14.12 0.42 -0.58
CA VAL A 141 12.84 0.28 0.12
C VAL A 141 12.38 -1.16 0.12
N VAL A 142 11.47 -1.50 1.02
CA VAL A 142 10.75 -2.77 1.03
C VAL A 142 9.28 -2.42 0.99
N ASP A 143 8.54 -3.00 0.04
CA ASP A 143 7.09 -2.80 -0.04
C ASP A 143 6.32 -3.75 0.90
N ASP A 144 4.98 -3.63 0.94
CA ASP A 144 4.11 -4.43 1.81
C ASP A 144 4.15 -5.95 1.52
N ASP A 145 4.70 -6.36 0.38
CA ASP A 145 4.83 -7.76 -0.03
C ASP A 145 6.27 -8.30 0.16
N GLY A 146 7.18 -7.48 0.71
CA GLY A 146 8.56 -7.86 1.00
C GLY A 146 9.53 -7.70 -0.18
N HIS A 147 9.11 -7.07 -1.29
CA HIS A 147 10.01 -6.80 -2.41
C HIS A 147 11.01 -5.70 -2.04
N THR A 148 12.31 -6.01 -2.07
CA THR A 148 13.37 -5.04 -1.85
C THR A 148 13.74 -4.33 -3.15
N LEU A 149 13.53 -3.01 -3.23
CA LEU A 149 13.80 -2.21 -4.42
C LEU A 149 14.97 -1.26 -4.20
N TYR A 150 16.00 -1.37 -5.04
CA TYR A 150 17.22 -0.58 -4.92
C TYR A 150 17.14 0.68 -5.79
N ARG A 151 17.54 1.81 -5.22
CA ARG A 151 17.50 3.11 -5.90
C ARG A 151 18.36 3.09 -7.17
N GLY A 152 17.78 3.54 -8.29
CA GLY A 152 18.47 3.65 -9.58
C GLY A 152 18.72 2.33 -10.31
N GLN A 153 18.34 1.18 -9.74
CA GLN A 153 18.50 -0.13 -10.37
C GLN A 153 17.22 -0.53 -11.11
N ARG A 154 17.35 -1.24 -12.23
CA ARG A 154 16.22 -1.84 -12.95
C ARG A 154 15.75 -3.06 -12.18
N MET A 155 14.73 -2.91 -11.34
CA MET A 155 14.16 -3.99 -10.55
C MET A 155 13.15 -4.76 -11.41
N ALA A 156 13.35 -6.07 -11.55
CA ALA A 156 12.40 -6.92 -12.26
C ALA A 156 11.10 -7.06 -11.46
N VAL A 157 9.96 -6.89 -12.12
CA VAL A 157 8.63 -7.06 -11.52
C VAL A 157 7.74 -7.86 -12.46
N CYS A 158 6.72 -8.51 -11.89
CA CYS A 158 5.66 -9.12 -12.68
C CYS A 158 4.66 -8.06 -13.17
N ASP A 159 3.79 -8.43 -14.12
CA ASP A 159 2.77 -7.52 -14.69
C ASP A 159 1.87 -6.84 -13.65
N LYS A 160 1.45 -7.60 -12.63
CA LYS A 160 0.62 -7.11 -11.55
C LYS A 160 1.32 -6.00 -10.75
N ILE A 161 2.55 -6.27 -10.31
CA ILE A 161 3.34 -5.33 -9.50
C ILE A 161 3.75 -4.12 -10.34
N PHE A 162 4.09 -4.33 -11.62
CA PHE A 162 4.36 -3.24 -12.54
C PHE A 162 3.18 -2.26 -12.59
N LYS A 163 1.96 -2.76 -12.83
CA LYS A 163 0.74 -1.94 -12.84
C LYS A 163 0.51 -1.22 -11.52
N ILE A 164 0.74 -1.88 -10.38
CA ILE A 164 0.60 -1.26 -9.04
C ILE A 164 1.58 -0.10 -8.86
N TYR A 165 2.84 -0.26 -9.23
CA TYR A 165 3.85 0.79 -9.07
C TYR A 165 3.68 1.95 -10.06
N THR A 166 3.05 1.71 -11.21
CA THR A 166 2.94 2.72 -12.28
C THR A 166 1.55 3.34 -12.40
N ASP A 167 0.54 2.83 -11.69
CA ASP A 167 -0.81 3.39 -11.67
C ASP A 167 -0.78 4.85 -11.22
N GLU A 168 -1.23 5.77 -12.09
CA GLU A 168 -1.29 7.22 -11.84
C GLU A 168 -2.14 7.60 -10.62
N ASN A 169 -3.12 6.76 -10.28
CA ASN A 169 -3.98 6.95 -9.11
C ASN A 169 -3.52 6.12 -7.90
N GLY A 170 -2.42 5.36 -8.05
CA GLY A 170 -1.86 4.50 -7.03
C GLY A 170 -0.97 5.25 -6.03
N PRO A 171 -0.63 4.60 -4.91
CA PRO A 171 0.18 5.21 -3.85
C PRO A 171 1.64 5.46 -4.29
N TYR A 172 2.12 4.74 -5.29
CA TYR A 172 3.54 4.64 -5.64
C TYR A 172 3.95 5.41 -6.90
N HIS A 173 2.99 6.00 -7.62
CA HIS A 173 3.22 6.60 -8.94
C HIS A 173 4.41 7.57 -8.97
N GLN A 174 4.60 8.33 -7.90
CA GLN A 174 5.63 9.35 -7.82
C GLN A 174 7.02 8.79 -7.53
N ASP A 175 7.14 7.55 -7.02
CA ASP A 175 8.40 6.98 -6.55
C ASP A 175 9.12 6.13 -7.60
N PHE A 176 8.42 5.67 -8.63
CA PHE A 176 8.95 4.74 -9.61
C PHE A 176 8.98 5.32 -11.03
N LEU A 177 9.99 4.90 -11.80
CA LEU A 177 10.06 5.09 -13.23
C LEU A 177 9.72 3.76 -13.93
N PRO A 178 8.72 3.71 -14.82
CA PRO A 178 8.40 2.52 -15.58
C PRO A 178 9.48 2.20 -16.60
N VAL A 179 9.80 0.91 -16.76
CA VAL A 179 10.64 0.40 -17.83
C VAL A 179 9.90 -0.74 -18.54
N GLU A 180 9.19 -0.38 -19.61
CA GLU A 180 8.51 -1.32 -20.48
C GLU A 180 9.52 -2.06 -21.38
N PRO A 181 9.23 -3.33 -21.76
CA PRO A 181 10.01 -4.03 -22.76
C PRO A 181 9.75 -3.45 -24.16
N TYR A 182 10.73 -3.57 -25.04
CA TYR A 182 10.60 -3.12 -26.44
C TYR A 182 9.65 -4.04 -27.23
N THR A 183 9.63 -5.32 -26.86
CA THR A 183 8.70 -6.31 -27.39
C THR A 183 7.88 -6.85 -26.25
N ASN A 184 6.57 -6.64 -26.32
CA ASN A 184 5.65 -7.04 -25.28
C ASN A 184 5.37 -8.56 -25.33
N ILE A 185 5.26 -9.20 -24.17
CA ILE A 185 4.81 -10.59 -24.04
C ILE A 185 3.29 -10.57 -23.80
N PRO A 186 2.48 -11.20 -24.68
CA PRO A 186 1.05 -11.38 -24.47
C PRO A 186 0.72 -12.15 -23.19
N LEU A 187 -0.38 -11.81 -22.51
CA LEU A 187 -0.74 -12.45 -21.23
C LEU A 187 -0.97 -13.96 -21.34
N ASN A 188 -1.50 -14.44 -22.47
CA ASN A 188 -1.77 -15.86 -22.71
C ASN A 188 -0.51 -16.71 -22.95
N SER A 189 0.63 -16.07 -23.24
CA SER A 189 1.93 -16.75 -23.42
C SER A 189 2.93 -16.42 -22.32
N ALA A 190 2.56 -15.54 -21.38
CA ALA A 190 3.40 -15.14 -20.27
C ALA A 190 3.57 -16.29 -19.28
N GLN A 191 4.82 -16.54 -18.88
CA GLN A 191 5.15 -17.55 -17.88
C GLN A 191 4.98 -16.99 -16.47
N GLN A 192 5.00 -17.88 -15.47
CA GLN A 192 4.96 -17.49 -14.08
C GLN A 192 6.24 -16.75 -13.66
N PHE A 193 6.09 -15.64 -12.96
CA PHE A 193 7.18 -14.86 -12.37
C PHE A 193 7.35 -15.22 -10.89
N ASP A 194 8.59 -15.48 -10.47
CA ASP A 194 8.92 -15.72 -9.05
C ASP A 194 9.03 -14.39 -8.27
N CYS A 195 7.89 -13.87 -7.81
CA CYS A 195 7.82 -12.61 -7.05
C CYS A 195 8.51 -12.66 -5.68
N ARG A 196 8.79 -13.85 -5.13
CA ARG A 196 9.41 -13.98 -3.80
C ARG A 196 10.86 -13.51 -3.75
N ARG A 197 11.49 -13.32 -4.92
CA ARG A 197 12.90 -12.93 -5.03
C ARG A 197 13.02 -11.61 -5.77
N SER A 198 13.52 -10.60 -5.08
CA SER A 198 13.92 -9.35 -5.73
C SER A 198 15.18 -9.60 -6.57
N LYS A 199 15.07 -9.37 -7.87
CA LYS A 199 16.18 -9.51 -8.82
C LYS A 199 16.32 -8.24 -9.67
N ASN A 200 17.55 -7.97 -10.08
CA ASN A 200 17.79 -6.96 -11.10
C ASN A 200 17.43 -7.51 -12.47
N ARG A 201 16.71 -6.71 -13.25
CA ARG A 201 16.42 -6.96 -14.65
C ARG A 201 17.63 -6.55 -15.48
N HIS A 202 18.23 -7.51 -16.19
CA HIS A 202 19.29 -7.18 -17.12
C HIS A 202 18.72 -6.36 -18.28
N PRO A 203 19.35 -5.26 -18.74
CA PRO A 203 18.80 -4.42 -19.80
C PRO A 203 18.46 -5.16 -21.09
N LYS A 204 19.18 -6.24 -21.43
CA LYS A 204 18.88 -7.09 -22.59
C LYS A 204 17.53 -7.82 -22.49
N GLU A 205 17.02 -8.10 -21.28
CA GLU A 205 15.69 -8.70 -21.12
C GLU A 205 14.60 -7.70 -21.55
N THR A 206 14.76 -6.42 -21.21
CA THR A 206 13.83 -5.35 -21.63
C THR A 206 14.00 -4.97 -23.11
N LYS A 207 15.23 -4.98 -23.63
CA LYS A 207 15.55 -4.49 -24.99
C LYS A 207 15.47 -5.57 -26.07
N GLY A 208 15.59 -6.85 -25.70
CA GLY A 208 15.86 -7.97 -26.60
C GLY A 208 17.34 -8.40 -26.55
N LEU A 209 17.61 -9.71 -26.64
CA LEU A 209 18.96 -10.28 -26.49
C LEU A 209 19.93 -9.78 -27.57
N ASP A 210 19.42 -9.60 -28.79
CA ASP A 210 20.18 -9.16 -29.97
C ASP A 210 20.07 -7.66 -30.24
N TYR A 211 19.48 -6.90 -29.31
CA TYR A 211 19.31 -5.45 -29.48
C TYR A 211 20.65 -4.73 -29.49
N ARG A 212 21.06 -4.25 -30.67
CA ARG A 212 22.30 -3.49 -30.91
C ARG A 212 22.07 -2.31 -31.85
N ILE A 213 21.12 -1.43 -31.50
CA ILE A 213 20.89 -0.18 -32.22
C ILE A 213 21.82 0.91 -31.69
N THR A 214 22.46 1.66 -32.59
CA THR A 214 23.16 2.91 -32.27
C THR A 214 22.33 4.07 -32.81
N SER A 215 21.96 4.99 -31.93
CA SER A 215 21.30 6.25 -32.29
C SER A 215 22.08 7.36 -31.59
N ILE A 216 22.64 8.27 -32.37
CA ILE A 216 23.41 9.41 -31.87
C ILE A 216 22.46 10.61 -31.92
N ASN A 217 22.33 11.31 -30.79
CA ASN A 217 21.54 12.53 -30.72
C ASN A 217 22.46 13.71 -31.00
N ASP A 218 22.18 14.46 -32.07
CA ASP A 218 23.02 15.59 -32.52
C ASP A 218 22.80 16.87 -31.69
N ASN A 219 21.86 16.88 -30.75
CA ASN A 219 21.66 17.98 -29.82
C ASN A 219 22.80 18.04 -28.78
N THR A 220 23.49 19.18 -28.72
CA THR A 220 24.65 19.41 -27.83
C THR A 220 24.29 19.60 -26.35
N ASP A 221 23.00 19.73 -26.03
CA ASP A 221 22.53 20.11 -24.71
C ASP A 221 21.74 18.96 -24.06
N CYS A 222 22.48 18.01 -23.46
CA CYS A 222 21.91 16.85 -22.77
C CYS A 222 21.51 17.15 -21.31
N CYS A 223 22.16 18.14 -20.67
CA CYS A 223 22.07 18.40 -19.23
C CYS A 223 21.90 19.89 -18.91
N SER A 224 21.26 20.66 -19.80
CA SER A 224 21.01 22.08 -19.57
C SER A 224 20.12 22.27 -18.32
N PRO A 225 20.40 23.28 -17.49
CA PRO A 225 19.68 23.52 -16.23
C PRO A 225 18.18 23.77 -16.40
#